data_AF-A0A956W466-F1
#
_entry.id   AF-A0A956W466-F1
#
_cell.length_a   1.000
_cell.length_b   1.000
_cell.length_c   1.000
_cell.angle_alpha   90.00
_cell.angle_beta   90.00
_cell.angle_gamma   90.00
#
_symmetry.space_group_name_H-M   'P 1'
#
loop_
_entity.id
_entity.type
_entity.pdbx_description
1 polymer ?
#
loop_
_entity_poly.entity_id
_entity_poly.type
_entity_poly.pdbx_seq_one_letter_code
_entity_poly.pdbx_strand_id
1 'polypeptide(L)' 'MIGYPLDRLYEEVAYLAYHFHWDQGTILDMEHADRQRWVGEVASINQRMNEATGGA' A
#
# COMPACT_ATOMS: atom_id res chain seq x y z
N MET A 1 -4.19 13.73 -21.36
CA MET A 1 -4.06 13.97 -19.91
C MET A 1 -4.60 12.75 -19.21
N ILE A 2 -3.74 11.78 -18.89
CA ILE A 2 -4.16 10.56 -18.20
C ILE A 2 -4.03 10.88 -16.71
N GLY A 3 -5.11 11.38 -16.12
CA GLY A 3 -5.18 11.59 -14.67
C GLY A 3 -5.03 10.24 -13.98
N TYR A 4 -4.34 10.22 -12.85
CA TYR A 4 -4.23 9.02 -12.04
C TYR A 4 -5.64 8.53 -11.69
N PRO A 5 -5.98 7.24 -11.93
CA PRO A 5 -7.33 6.77 -11.67
C PRO A 5 -7.61 6.89 -10.17
N LEU A 6 -8.62 7.67 -9.83
CA LEU A 6 -8.98 7.99 -8.45
C LEU A 6 -9.28 6.72 -7.64
N ASP A 7 -9.84 5.70 -8.30
CA ASP A 7 -10.11 4.39 -7.72
C ASP A 7 -8.83 3.72 -7.19
N ARG A 8 -7.74 3.78 -7.98
CA ARG A 8 -6.44 3.22 -7.60
C ARG A 8 -5.81 3.96 -6.42
N LEU A 9 -5.99 5.29 -6.35
CA LEU A 9 -5.54 6.08 -5.21
C LEU A 9 -6.24 5.64 -3.91
N TYR A 10 -7.55 5.43 -3.95
CA TYR A 10 -8.30 4.97 -2.79
C TYR A 10 -7.88 3.57 -2.35
N GLU A 11 -7.64 2.66 -3.29
CA GLU A 11 -7.14 1.32 -3.00
C GLU A 11 -5.78 1.35 -2.28
N GLU A 12 -4.84 2.16 -2.78
CA GLU A 12 -3.50 2.28 -2.19
C GLU A 12 -3.53 2.88 -0.79
N VAL A 13 -4.38 3.90 -0.60
CA VAL A 13 -4.58 4.53 0.70
C VAL A 13 -5.22 3.54 1.68
N ALA A 14 -6.25 2.82 1.28
CA ALA A 14 -6.90 1.81 2.11
C ALA A 14 -5.93 0.67 2.49
N TYR A 15 -5.13 0.20 1.52
CA TYR A 15 -4.15 -0.86 1.73
C TYR A 15 -3.07 -0.44 2.74
N LEU A 16 -2.50 0.75 2.59
CA LEU A 16 -1.49 1.26 3.51
C LEU A 16 -2.07 1.57 4.90
N ALA A 17 -3.26 2.17 4.96
CA ALA A 17 -3.94 2.44 6.24
C ALA A 17 -4.28 1.14 6.99
N TYR A 18 -4.67 0.08 6.28
CA TYR A 18 -4.95 -1.22 6.87
C TYR A 18 -3.71 -1.89 7.46
N HIS A 19 -2.56 -1.80 6.79
CA HIS A 19 -1.33 -2.49 7.21
C HIS A 19 -0.45 -1.70 8.19
N PHE A 20 -0.34 -0.38 8.02
CA PHE A 20 0.50 0.46 8.87
C PHE A 20 -0.27 1.30 9.88
N HIS A 21 -1.60 1.34 9.79
CA HIS A 21 -2.46 2.17 10.64
C HIS A 21 -2.10 3.67 10.58
N TRP A 22 -1.47 4.11 9.50
CA TRP A 22 -1.27 5.53 9.22
C TRP A 22 -2.60 6.20 8.89
N ASP A 23 -2.69 7.48 9.25
CA ASP A 23 -3.89 8.24 8.91
C ASP A 23 -3.97 8.52 7.40
N GLN A 24 -5.20 8.65 6.92
CA GLN A 24 -5.48 8.87 5.51
C GLN A 24 -4.80 10.14 4.96
N GLY A 25 -4.76 11.21 5.75
CA GLY A 25 -4.13 12.47 5.42
C GLY A 25 -2.63 12.33 5.20
N THR A 26 -1.92 11.65 6.10
CA THR A 26 -0.48 11.36 5.93
C THR A 26 -0.22 10.60 4.63
N ILE A 27 -1.03 9.60 4.30
CA ILE A 27 -0.84 8.81 3.07
C ILE A 27 -1.19 9.66 1.84
N LEU A 28 -2.21 10.51 1.91
CA LEU A 28 -2.59 11.41 0.82
C LEU A 28 -1.52 12.45 0.52
N ASP A 29 -0.83 12.97 1.55
CA ASP A 29 0.27 13.93 1.43
C ASP A 29 1.56 13.33 0.82
N MET A 30 1.69 12.01 0.77
CA MET A 30 2.84 11.36 0.12
C MET A 30 2.84 11.56 -1.39
N GLU A 31 4.02 11.75 -1.97
CA GLU A 31 4.20 11.68 -3.41
C GLU A 31 3.71 10.34 -3.95
N HIS A 32 3.15 10.36 -5.17
CA HIS A 32 2.65 9.14 -5.80
C HIS A 32 3.71 8.03 -5.88
N ALA A 33 4.96 8.39 -6.18
CA ALA A 33 6.07 7.44 -6.27
C ALA A 33 6.37 6.76 -4.92
N ASP A 34 6.33 7.53 -3.83
CA ASP A 34 6.56 7.00 -2.49
C ASP A 34 5.43 6.06 -2.06
N ARG A 35 4.19 6.44 -2.34
CA ARG A 35 3.02 5.58 -2.06
C ARG A 35 3.11 4.25 -2.80
N GLN A 36 3.44 4.26 -4.10
CA GLN A 36 3.66 3.03 -4.88
C GLN A 36 4.73 2.15 -4.24
N ARG A 37 5.83 2.75 -3.81
CA ARG A 37 6.94 2.03 -3.18
C ARG A 37 6.49 1.35 -1.90
N TRP A 38 5.81 2.07 -1.02
CA TRP A 38 5.31 1.51 0.24
C TRP A 38 4.30 0.37 0.01
N VAL A 39 3.40 0.51 -0.96
CA VAL A 39 2.47 -0.57 -1.34
C VAL A 39 3.25 -1.83 -1.74
N GLY A 40 4.31 -1.68 -2.55
CA GLY A 40 5.18 -2.78 -2.96
C GLY A 40 5.92 -3.44 -1.79
N GLU A 41 6.46 -2.65 -0.86
CA GLU A 41 7.14 -3.18 0.33
C GLU A 41 6.19 -4.00 1.21
N VAL A 42 4.99 -3.49 1.47
CA VAL A 42 3.97 -4.21 2.26
C VAL A 42 3.56 -5.51 1.58
N ALA A 43 3.34 -5.48 0.26
CA ALA A 43 3.03 -6.70 -0.50
C ALA A 43 4.16 -7.74 -0.41
N SER A 44 5.42 -7.31 -0.51
CA SER A 44 6.58 -8.19 -0.36
C SER A 44 6.70 -8.80 1.04
N ILE A 45 6.42 -8.02 2.09
CA ILE A 45 6.42 -8.52 3.47
C ILE A 45 5.31 -9.55 3.66
N ASN A 46 4.08 -9.22 3.23
CA ASN A 46 2.94 -10.12 3.33
C ASN A 46 3.17 -11.44 2.58
N GLN A 47 3.75 -11.37 1.39
CA GLN A 47 4.10 -12.57 0.62
C GLN A 47 5.08 -13.47 1.40
N ARG A 48 6.18 -12.89 1.91
CA ARG A 48 7.17 -13.63 2.70
C ARG A 48 6.58 -14.24 3.98
N MET A 49 5.69 -13.50 4.66
CA MET A 49 5.01 -13.99 5.87
C MET A 49 4.07 -15.14 5.56
N ASN A 50 3.31 -15.05 4.47
CA ASN A 50 2.41 -16.12 4.03
C ASN A 50 3.18 -17.38 3.62
N GLU A 51 4.31 -17.22 2.91
CA GLU A 51 5.22 -18.32 2.56
C GLU A 51 5.80 -18.99 3.82
N ALA A 52 6.18 -18.21 4.83
CA ALA A 52 6.70 -18.73 6.10
C ALA A 52 5.64 -19.43 6.97
N THR A 53 4.37 -19.00 6.87
CA THR A 53 3.27 -19.52 7.71
C THR A 53 2.57 -20.72 7.06
N GLY A 54 2.55 -20.81 5.72
CA GLY A 54 1.92 -21.89 4.97
C GLY A 54 2.73 -23.20 4.86
N GLY A 55 3.88 -23.28 5.54
CA GLY A 55 4.76 -24.45 5.58
C GLY A 55 4.62 -25.30 6.86
N ALA A 56 3.43 -25.37 7.46
CA ALA A 56 3.12 -26.17 8.65
C ALA A 56 2.13 -27.30 8.33
#